data_AF-A0A1I6UJ49-F1
#
_entry.id   AF-A0A1I6UJ49-F1
#
_cell.length_a   1.000
_cell.length_b   1.000
_cell.length_c   1.000
_cell.angle_alpha   90.00
_cell.angle_beta   90.00
_cell.angle_gamma   90.00
#
_symmetry.space_group_name_H-M   'P 1'
#
loop_
_entity.id
_entity.type
_entity.pdbx_description
1 polymer ?
#
loop_
_entity_poly.entity_id
_entity_poly.type
_entity_poly.pdbx_seq_one_letter_code
_entity_poly.pdbx_strand_id
1 'polypeptide(L)'
;MDKRVFFDTIGRSLFNGRLSLSRRDGIETKLSAFDVYGITDERWRAYMLATSYHETGGTMQPVEETGKGKGRPYGEKRKQDGTVYTYPDRLYFGRGDVQLTWYENYERMGKLLGYPLLTHPELALDPYISAGILVEGMTCGYSGRGDFTGKSLEDYFNDRTDDPVNARRIVNGLDCARRIAEYHRKFLEALKIALVAFVAVLLLPSGLTGCKPGRVVTERIVTRTDSSAVQMLSDSLYRKEAQIAFLQADVKRARAENIRLRSETRRYEIQYDTTAPVDTVTGKQRVLREIITSTGSRYGKVTEEAEERHEEMFAARENFAVEDRTRVLTVDKQTREDRALKEKTTTLRFNYKLFLAGVVAGVVIGVGMMRLLKGI
;
A
#
# COMPACT_ATOMS: atom_id res chain seq x y z
N MET A 1 13.08 21.78 -5.34
CA MET A 1 12.84 22.05 -6.78
C MET A 1 12.20 23.42 -6.96
N ASP A 2 12.33 24.05 -8.14
CA ASP A 2 11.60 25.27 -8.48
C ASP A 2 10.15 24.92 -8.86
N LYS A 3 9.21 25.19 -7.94
CA LYS A 3 7.78 24.87 -8.13
C LYS A 3 7.17 25.58 -9.34
N ARG A 4 7.59 26.81 -9.66
CA ARG A 4 7.05 27.57 -10.79
C ARG A 4 7.40 26.88 -12.10
N VAL A 5 8.68 26.53 -12.26
CA VAL A 5 9.17 25.81 -13.45
C VAL A 5 8.46 24.47 -13.60
N PHE A 6 8.30 23.71 -12.50
CA PHE A 6 7.54 22.46 -12.51
C PHE A 6 6.10 22.64 -12.99
N PHE A 7 5.34 23.54 -12.37
CA PHE A 7 3.92 23.76 -12.70
C PHE A 7 3.70 24.33 -14.09
N ASP A 8 4.59 25.19 -14.58
CA ASP A 8 4.53 25.71 -15.95
C ASP A 8 4.78 24.59 -16.98
N THR A 9 5.72 23.68 -16.68
CA THR A 9 6.10 22.58 -17.57
C THR A 9 4.99 21.54 -17.70
N ILE A 10 4.43 21.08 -16.57
CA ILE A 10 3.29 20.14 -16.61
C ILE A 10 2.03 20.83 -17.15
N GLY A 11 1.84 22.13 -16.86
CA GLY A 11 0.73 22.91 -17.37
C GLY A 11 0.65 22.86 -18.89
N ARG A 12 1.78 23.04 -19.57
CA ARG A 12 1.88 22.97 -21.04
C ARG A 12 1.76 21.53 -21.57
N SER A 13 2.44 20.56 -20.95
CA SER A 13 2.60 19.21 -21.50
C SER A 13 1.47 18.23 -21.18
N LEU A 14 0.77 18.42 -20.05
CA LEU A 14 -0.26 17.51 -19.53
C LEU A 14 -1.64 18.17 -19.38
N PHE A 15 -1.69 19.49 -19.20
CA PHE A 15 -2.94 20.20 -18.93
C PHE A 15 -3.34 21.18 -20.04
N ASN A 16 -2.76 21.08 -21.24
CA ASN A 16 -3.08 21.90 -22.41
C ASN A 16 -3.02 23.42 -22.10
N GLY A 17 -2.05 23.83 -21.28
CA GLY A 17 -1.88 25.21 -20.81
C GLY A 17 -2.85 25.65 -19.71
N ARG A 18 -3.77 24.79 -19.25
CA ARG A 18 -4.86 25.13 -18.31
C ARG A 18 -4.76 24.36 -16.99
N LEU A 19 -3.79 24.75 -16.17
CA LEU A 19 -3.61 24.21 -14.84
C LEU A 19 -4.35 25.07 -13.79
N SER A 20 -5.52 24.61 -13.34
CA SER A 20 -6.34 25.29 -12.33
C SER A 20 -5.72 25.21 -10.92
N LEU A 21 -6.17 26.07 -10.00
CA LEU A 21 -5.74 26.05 -8.60
C LEU A 21 -5.99 24.69 -7.95
N SER A 22 -7.20 24.14 -8.06
CA SER A 22 -7.52 22.81 -7.51
C SER A 22 -6.60 21.70 -8.02
N ARG A 23 -6.18 21.73 -9.30
CA ARG A 23 -5.20 20.76 -9.83
C ARG A 23 -3.83 20.95 -9.20
N ARG A 24 -3.39 22.21 -9.02
CA ARG A 24 -2.12 22.54 -8.35
C ARG A 24 -2.15 22.05 -6.91
N ASP A 25 -3.20 22.39 -6.16
CA ASP A 25 -3.35 22.01 -4.76
C ASP A 25 -3.27 20.50 -4.59
N GLY A 26 -3.98 19.74 -5.43
CA GLY A 26 -3.92 18.28 -5.42
C GLY A 26 -2.51 17.75 -5.66
N ILE A 27 -1.80 18.28 -6.66
CA ILE A 27 -0.40 17.90 -6.92
C ILE A 27 0.50 18.27 -5.74
N GLU A 28 0.32 19.45 -5.13
CA GLU A 28 1.08 19.88 -3.96
C GLU A 28 0.84 18.98 -2.75
N THR A 29 -0.40 18.55 -2.50
CA THR A 29 -0.71 17.57 -1.44
C THR A 29 0.09 16.28 -1.63
N LYS A 30 0.14 15.75 -2.85
CA LYS A 30 0.92 14.54 -3.18
C LYS A 30 2.41 14.76 -3.02
N LEU A 31 2.95 15.86 -3.53
CA LEU A 31 4.37 16.18 -3.37
C LEU A 31 4.77 16.31 -1.89
N SER A 32 3.91 16.93 -1.09
CA SER A 32 4.12 17.07 0.36
C SER A 32 4.05 15.72 1.07
N ALA A 33 3.12 14.84 0.66
CA ALA A 33 3.07 13.47 1.15
C ALA A 33 4.35 12.70 0.79
N PHE A 34 4.85 12.84 -0.44
CA PHE A 34 6.11 12.20 -0.83
C PHE A 34 7.28 12.63 0.06
N ASP A 35 7.36 13.93 0.40
CA ASP A 35 8.39 14.43 1.32
C ASP A 35 8.22 13.84 2.73
N VAL A 36 6.99 13.76 3.25
CA VAL A 36 6.69 13.17 4.58
C VAL A 36 7.05 11.69 4.65
N TYR A 37 6.82 10.93 3.58
CA TYR A 37 7.16 9.51 3.50
C TYR A 37 8.61 9.26 3.05
N GLY A 38 9.42 10.31 2.85
CA GLY A 38 10.83 10.17 2.48
C GLY A 38 11.06 9.67 1.05
N ILE A 39 10.10 9.88 0.14
CA ILE A 39 10.23 9.47 -1.26
C ILE A 39 11.12 10.47 -2.01
N THR A 40 12.38 10.07 -2.22
CA THR A 40 13.39 10.91 -2.88
C THR A 40 13.64 10.56 -4.34
N ASP A 41 13.28 9.36 -4.80
CA ASP A 41 13.47 8.96 -6.20
C ASP A 41 12.42 9.66 -7.09
N GLU A 42 12.88 10.58 -7.94
CA GLU A 42 12.01 11.35 -8.83
C GLU A 42 11.27 10.47 -9.85
N ARG A 43 11.77 9.26 -10.17
CA ARG A 43 11.04 8.28 -11.00
C ARG A 43 9.78 7.81 -10.28
N TRP A 44 9.89 7.54 -8.97
CA TRP A 44 8.78 7.10 -8.15
C TRP A 44 7.74 8.22 -7.99
N ARG A 45 8.19 9.44 -7.67
CA ARG A 45 7.32 10.62 -7.56
C ARG A 45 6.58 10.88 -8.86
N ALA A 46 7.29 10.85 -9.99
CA ALA A 46 6.68 11.00 -11.31
C ALA A 46 5.65 9.91 -11.60
N TYR A 47 5.94 8.67 -11.22
CA TYR A 47 5.05 7.54 -11.51
C TYR A 47 3.77 7.61 -10.67
N MET A 48 3.87 7.94 -9.39
CA MET A 48 2.70 8.15 -8.54
C MET A 48 1.83 9.32 -9.03
N LEU A 49 2.44 10.43 -9.47
CA LEU A 49 1.69 11.54 -10.09
C LEU A 49 1.02 11.12 -11.40
N ALA A 50 1.68 10.31 -12.22
CA ALA A 50 1.12 9.79 -13.46
C ALA A 50 -0.07 8.85 -13.23
N THR A 51 0.02 7.98 -12.22
CA THR A 51 -1.07 7.13 -11.77
C THR A 51 -2.25 7.97 -11.30
N SER A 52 -2.04 8.92 -10.38
CA SER A 52 -3.09 9.84 -9.92
C SER A 52 -3.73 10.61 -11.07
N TYR A 53 -2.92 11.13 -12.01
CA TYR A 53 -3.45 11.81 -13.18
C TYR A 53 -4.34 10.91 -14.04
N HIS A 54 -3.96 9.65 -14.25
CA HIS A 54 -4.74 8.72 -15.04
C HIS A 54 -6.06 8.35 -14.35
N GLU A 55 -5.97 7.92 -13.09
CA GLU A 55 -7.09 7.37 -12.33
C GLU A 55 -8.13 8.43 -11.97
N THR A 56 -7.72 9.70 -11.79
CA THR A 56 -8.66 10.80 -11.48
C THR A 56 -9.14 11.55 -12.73
N GLY A 57 -8.78 11.10 -13.93
CA GLY A 57 -9.11 11.80 -15.18
C GLY A 57 -8.48 13.19 -15.29
N GLY A 58 -7.30 13.39 -14.70
CA GLY A 58 -6.55 14.65 -14.74
C GLY A 58 -7.11 15.75 -13.83
N THR A 59 -8.03 15.43 -12.92
CA THR A 59 -8.46 16.38 -11.87
C THR A 59 -7.36 16.61 -10.83
N MET A 60 -6.48 15.63 -10.65
CA MET A 60 -5.50 15.55 -9.56
C MET A 60 -6.13 15.66 -8.16
N GLN A 61 -7.42 15.37 -8.04
CA GLN A 61 -8.14 15.29 -6.78
C GLN A 61 -8.66 13.87 -6.57
N PRO A 62 -8.73 13.38 -5.32
CA PRO A 62 -9.41 12.12 -5.01
C PRO A 62 -10.82 12.10 -5.62
N VAL A 63 -11.18 11.04 -6.32
CA VAL A 63 -12.51 10.90 -6.93
C VAL A 63 -13.18 9.60 -6.50
N GLU A 64 -14.51 9.60 -6.55
CA GLU A 64 -15.33 8.41 -6.37
C GLU A 64 -15.64 7.77 -7.73
N GLU A 65 -15.60 6.44 -7.82
CA GLU A 65 -15.91 5.69 -9.04
C GLU A 65 -17.36 5.96 -9.48
N THR A 66 -17.52 6.44 -10.71
CA THR A 66 -18.85 6.60 -11.32
C THR A 66 -19.55 5.25 -11.39
N GLY A 67 -20.79 5.18 -10.88
CA GLY A 67 -21.56 3.93 -10.88
C GLY A 67 -21.23 2.99 -9.72
N LYS A 68 -20.27 3.34 -8.84
CA LYS A 68 -20.07 2.70 -7.52
C LYS A 68 -19.93 1.17 -7.59
N GLY A 69 -19.20 0.68 -8.58
CA GLY A 69 -18.99 -0.75 -8.80
C GLY A 69 -20.22 -1.52 -9.30
N LYS A 70 -21.24 -0.86 -9.84
CA LYS A 70 -22.42 -1.54 -10.40
C LYS A 70 -22.00 -2.60 -11.44
N GLY A 71 -22.40 -3.85 -11.21
CA GLY A 71 -22.05 -4.99 -12.07
C GLY A 71 -20.63 -5.53 -11.85
N ARG A 72 -19.93 -5.10 -10.80
CA ARG A 72 -18.61 -5.59 -10.39
C ARG A 72 -18.70 -6.25 -9.02
N PRO A 73 -17.93 -7.33 -8.75
CA PRO A 73 -18.00 -8.00 -7.45
C PRO A 73 -17.67 -7.10 -6.25
N TYR A 74 -16.75 -6.14 -6.40
CA TYR A 74 -16.41 -5.17 -5.33
C TYR A 74 -17.51 -4.12 -5.07
N GLY A 75 -18.51 -4.01 -5.97
CA GLY A 75 -19.72 -3.22 -5.76
C GLY A 75 -20.80 -3.94 -4.96
N GLU A 76 -20.52 -5.17 -4.53
CA GLU A 76 -21.38 -5.98 -3.67
C GLU A 76 -20.74 -6.15 -2.28
N LYS A 77 -21.49 -6.76 -1.34
CA LYS A 77 -20.95 -7.14 -0.03
C LYS A 77 -20.09 -8.40 -0.10
N ARG A 78 -19.09 -8.39 -0.97
CA ARG A 78 -18.24 -9.54 -1.28
C ARG A 78 -16.75 -9.21 -1.12
N LYS A 79 -16.01 -10.18 -0.61
CA LYS A 79 -14.54 -10.23 -0.49
C LYS A 79 -13.89 -10.75 -1.78
N GLN A 80 -12.58 -10.57 -1.92
CA GLN A 80 -11.81 -11.04 -3.08
C GLN A 80 -11.86 -12.57 -3.26
N ASP A 81 -11.92 -13.32 -2.15
CA ASP A 81 -12.07 -14.78 -2.15
C ASP A 81 -13.50 -15.25 -2.49
N GLY A 82 -14.43 -14.31 -2.69
CA GLY A 82 -15.83 -14.57 -2.99
C GLY A 82 -16.73 -14.70 -1.76
N THR A 83 -16.19 -14.67 -0.54
CA THR A 83 -17.01 -14.71 0.68
C THR A 83 -17.85 -13.44 0.84
N VAL A 84 -19.03 -13.57 1.44
CA VAL A 84 -19.92 -12.44 1.72
C VAL A 84 -19.61 -11.88 3.11
N TYR A 85 -19.53 -10.57 3.25
CA TYR A 85 -19.40 -9.91 4.55
C TYR A 85 -20.68 -9.19 4.95
N THR A 86 -20.98 -9.17 6.25
CA THR A 86 -22.13 -8.45 6.82
C THR A 86 -21.71 -7.20 7.60
N TYR A 87 -20.42 -7.07 7.90
CA TYR A 87 -19.84 -5.93 8.60
C TYR A 87 -18.51 -5.49 7.98
N PRO A 88 -18.27 -4.17 7.87
CA PRO A 88 -19.24 -3.07 7.97
C PRO A 88 -20.32 -3.11 6.89
N ASP A 89 -21.45 -2.43 7.14
CA ASP A 89 -22.50 -2.24 6.13
C ASP A 89 -22.09 -1.11 5.15
N ARG A 90 -21.06 -1.40 4.37
CA ARG A 90 -20.41 -0.48 3.43
C ARG A 90 -20.07 -1.22 2.13
N LEU A 91 -19.82 -0.46 1.06
CA LEU A 91 -19.33 -0.98 -0.22
C LEU A 91 -17.97 -0.37 -0.55
N TYR A 92 -17.10 -1.18 -1.15
CA TYR A 92 -15.69 -0.88 -1.38
C TYR A 92 -15.37 -0.77 -2.87
N PHE A 93 -16.15 0.07 -3.56
CA PHE A 93 -15.86 0.55 -4.91
C PHE A 93 -14.74 1.60 -4.92
N GLY A 94 -14.28 1.98 -6.11
CA GLY A 94 -13.12 2.83 -6.32
C GLY A 94 -13.24 4.19 -5.64
N ARG A 95 -12.24 4.55 -4.83
CA ARG A 95 -12.07 5.91 -4.27
C ARG A 95 -10.62 6.34 -4.29
N GLY A 96 -10.41 7.65 -4.33
CA GLY A 96 -9.09 8.25 -4.16
C GLY A 96 -8.28 8.34 -5.45
N ASP A 97 -7.01 8.72 -5.28
CA ASP A 97 -6.03 8.93 -6.34
C ASP A 97 -5.64 7.67 -7.10
N VAL A 98 -5.91 6.50 -6.51
CA VAL A 98 -5.55 5.19 -7.07
C VAL A 98 -6.76 4.28 -7.29
N GLN A 99 -7.98 4.81 -7.10
CA GLN A 99 -9.23 4.06 -7.18
C GLN A 99 -9.19 2.77 -6.33
N LEU A 100 -8.91 2.92 -5.03
CA LEU A 100 -8.88 1.82 -4.06
C LEU A 100 -10.21 1.06 -4.09
N THR A 101 -10.16 -0.24 -4.36
CA THR A 101 -11.31 -1.16 -4.44
C THR A 101 -11.09 -2.35 -3.53
N TRP A 102 -12.17 -3.07 -3.20
CA TRP A 102 -12.22 -4.30 -2.39
C TRP A 102 -12.11 -4.11 -0.88
N TYR A 103 -12.88 -4.91 -0.13
CA TYR A 103 -12.93 -4.92 1.34
C TYR A 103 -11.54 -5.01 1.96
N GLU A 104 -10.73 -5.97 1.50
CA GLU A 104 -9.43 -6.30 2.06
C GLU A 104 -8.42 -5.16 1.89
N ASN A 105 -8.52 -4.41 0.79
CA ASN A 105 -7.61 -3.30 0.55
C ASN A 105 -7.96 -2.11 1.46
N TYR A 106 -9.24 -1.82 1.69
CA TYR A 106 -9.65 -0.81 2.68
C TYR A 106 -9.30 -1.23 4.10
N GLU A 107 -9.47 -2.51 4.45
CA GLU A 107 -9.04 -3.05 5.74
C GLU A 107 -7.53 -2.89 5.94
N ARG A 108 -6.74 -3.34 4.95
CA ARG A 108 -5.28 -3.32 5.00
C ARG A 108 -4.76 -1.89 5.09
N MET A 109 -5.19 -1.01 4.18
CA MET A 109 -4.78 0.40 4.19
C MET A 109 -5.21 1.11 5.46
N GLY A 110 -6.40 0.79 6.00
CA GLY A 110 -6.85 1.36 7.25
C GLY A 110 -5.96 0.99 8.42
N LYS A 111 -5.54 -0.29 8.50
CA LYS A 111 -4.61 -0.78 9.53
C LYS A 111 -3.21 -0.16 9.38
N LEU A 112 -2.65 -0.14 8.17
CA LEU A 112 -1.30 0.38 7.91
C LEU A 112 -1.19 1.88 8.20
N LEU A 113 -2.20 2.66 7.81
CA LEU A 113 -2.19 4.11 7.94
C LEU A 113 -2.84 4.63 9.23
N GLY A 114 -3.44 3.74 10.04
CA GLY A 114 -4.12 4.11 11.28
C GLY A 114 -5.45 4.86 11.08
N TYR A 115 -6.13 4.64 9.96
CA TYR A 115 -7.44 5.24 9.65
C TYR A 115 -8.55 4.19 9.61
N PRO A 116 -9.79 4.51 10.02
CA PRO A 116 -10.89 3.57 10.03
C PRO A 116 -11.50 3.38 8.62
N LEU A 117 -10.69 3.15 7.60
CA LEU A 117 -11.12 3.06 6.19
C LEU A 117 -12.13 1.94 5.92
N LEU A 118 -12.13 0.89 6.75
CA LEU A 118 -13.11 -0.18 6.62
C LEU A 118 -14.51 0.29 7.03
N THR A 119 -14.66 1.00 8.15
CA THR A 119 -15.97 1.50 8.61
C THR A 119 -16.36 2.84 7.97
N HIS A 120 -15.35 3.60 7.52
CA HIS A 120 -15.44 4.92 6.90
C HIS A 120 -14.66 4.99 5.58
N PRO A 121 -15.07 4.24 4.54
CA PRO A 121 -14.36 4.21 3.26
C PRO A 121 -14.35 5.55 2.53
N GLU A 122 -15.28 6.46 2.84
CA GLU A 122 -15.31 7.83 2.33
C GLU A 122 -14.03 8.63 2.67
N LEU A 123 -13.30 8.25 3.72
CA LEU A 123 -12.04 8.89 4.09
C LEU A 123 -10.96 8.73 3.02
N ALA A 124 -11.07 7.74 2.13
CA ALA A 124 -10.20 7.62 0.95
C ALA A 124 -10.38 8.77 -0.07
N LEU A 125 -11.37 9.64 0.12
CA LEU A 125 -11.55 10.88 -0.66
C LEU A 125 -10.89 12.11 -0.01
N ASP A 126 -10.40 12.00 1.22
CA ASP A 126 -9.58 13.06 1.81
C ASP A 126 -8.22 13.13 1.08
N PRO A 127 -7.79 14.31 0.58
CA PRO A 127 -6.56 14.43 -0.19
C PRO A 127 -5.29 13.90 0.50
N TYR A 128 -5.18 14.05 1.83
CA TYR A 128 -4.00 13.61 2.57
C TYR A 128 -4.03 12.10 2.80
N ILE A 129 -5.20 11.56 3.16
CA ILE A 129 -5.38 10.11 3.34
C ILE A 129 -5.19 9.40 1.99
N SER A 130 -5.78 9.92 0.92
CA SER A 130 -5.64 9.40 -0.45
C SER A 130 -4.18 9.39 -0.92
N ALA A 131 -3.43 10.46 -0.68
CA ALA A 131 -1.99 10.50 -0.98
C ALA A 131 -1.21 9.49 -0.14
N GLY A 132 -1.58 9.28 1.14
CA GLY A 132 -1.01 8.23 1.99
C GLY A 132 -1.27 6.83 1.45
N ILE A 133 -2.51 6.53 1.03
CA ILE A 133 -2.89 5.26 0.38
C ILE A 133 -2.07 5.04 -0.90
N LEU A 134 -1.89 6.08 -1.71
CA LEU A 134 -1.09 6.03 -2.93
C LEU A 134 0.37 5.65 -2.63
N VAL A 135 0.99 6.30 -1.64
CA VAL A 135 2.39 6.03 -1.28
C VAL A 135 2.55 4.64 -0.67
N GLU A 136 1.76 4.32 0.36
CA GLU A 136 1.87 3.02 1.05
C GLU A 136 1.59 1.88 0.07
N GLY A 137 0.51 1.97 -0.71
CA GLY A 137 0.13 0.88 -1.60
C GLY A 137 1.05 0.66 -2.79
N MET A 138 1.79 1.68 -3.22
CA MET A 138 2.71 1.58 -4.35
C MET A 138 4.16 1.30 -3.96
N THR A 139 4.54 1.46 -2.69
CA THR A 139 5.91 1.20 -2.20
C THR A 139 5.94 -0.07 -1.36
N CYS A 140 7.12 -0.45 -0.87
CA CYS A 140 7.21 -1.44 0.20
C CYS A 140 6.74 -0.88 1.56
N GLY A 141 6.73 0.45 1.73
CA GLY A 141 6.05 1.12 2.85
C GLY A 141 6.34 0.56 4.24
N TYR A 142 5.33 0.62 5.11
CA TYR A 142 5.37 0.01 6.44
C TYR A 142 5.21 -1.52 6.40
N SER A 143 4.54 -2.05 5.39
CA SER A 143 4.25 -3.48 5.27
C SER A 143 5.44 -4.34 4.79
N GLY A 144 6.47 -3.71 4.23
CA GLY A 144 7.62 -4.36 3.59
C GLY A 144 7.34 -4.94 2.20
N ARG A 145 6.19 -4.61 1.58
CA ARG A 145 5.76 -5.15 0.26
C ARG A 145 4.76 -4.21 -0.42
N GLY A 146 4.54 -4.41 -1.73
CA GLY A 146 3.43 -3.74 -2.41
C GLY A 146 2.06 -4.23 -1.92
N ASP A 147 1.20 -3.31 -1.45
CA ASP A 147 -0.03 -3.67 -0.75
C ASP A 147 -1.28 -3.79 -1.64
N PHE A 148 -1.20 -3.39 -2.91
CA PHE A 148 -2.28 -3.59 -3.86
C PHE A 148 -2.23 -4.97 -4.52
N THR A 149 -1.10 -5.29 -5.19
CA THR A 149 -0.94 -6.53 -5.97
C THR A 149 0.22 -7.41 -5.51
N GLY A 150 0.98 -6.98 -4.49
CA GLY A 150 2.26 -7.59 -4.13
C GLY A 150 3.45 -7.05 -4.92
N LYS A 151 3.23 -6.11 -5.85
CA LYS A 151 4.29 -5.42 -6.60
C LYS A 151 4.44 -3.99 -6.13
N SER A 152 5.67 -3.48 -6.14
CA SER A 152 5.98 -2.13 -5.65
C SER A 152 6.88 -1.33 -6.61
N LEU A 153 7.06 -0.05 -6.34
CA LEU A 153 7.93 0.83 -7.13
C LEU A 153 9.39 0.36 -7.11
N GLU A 154 9.85 -0.21 -5.99
CA GLU A 154 11.16 -0.84 -5.81
C GLU A 154 11.45 -1.93 -6.85
N ASP A 155 10.43 -2.70 -7.25
CA ASP A 155 10.55 -3.77 -8.24
C ASP A 155 10.87 -3.22 -9.65
N TYR A 156 10.39 -2.01 -9.96
CA TYR A 156 10.40 -1.44 -11.33
C TYR A 156 11.31 -0.23 -11.50
N PHE A 157 11.73 0.39 -10.40
CA PHE A 157 12.57 1.58 -10.40
C PHE A 157 13.65 1.42 -9.32
N ASN A 158 14.84 1.02 -9.75
CA ASN A 158 16.01 0.84 -8.89
C ASN A 158 17.28 1.12 -9.71
N ASP A 159 18.46 0.76 -9.18
CA ASP A 159 19.74 1.04 -9.85
C ASP A 159 19.91 0.34 -11.20
N ARG A 160 19.15 -0.73 -11.45
CA ARG A 160 19.24 -1.55 -12.66
C ARG A 160 17.99 -1.50 -13.53
N THR A 161 16.88 -1.06 -12.96
CA THR A 161 15.57 -1.07 -13.62
C THR A 161 14.96 0.33 -13.63
N ASP A 162 14.43 0.73 -14.78
CA ASP A 162 13.55 1.88 -14.97
C ASP A 162 12.46 1.47 -15.97
N ASP A 163 11.40 0.84 -15.46
CA ASP A 163 10.35 0.21 -16.26
C ASP A 163 8.95 0.73 -15.91
N PRO A 164 8.62 1.95 -16.39
CA PRO A 164 7.31 2.54 -16.11
C PRO A 164 6.15 1.82 -16.81
N VAL A 165 6.41 0.96 -17.80
CA VAL A 165 5.35 0.19 -18.46
C VAL A 165 4.93 -0.97 -17.56
N ASN A 166 5.87 -1.78 -17.08
CA ASN A 166 5.54 -2.88 -16.19
C ASN A 166 5.18 -2.44 -14.77
N ALA A 167 5.59 -1.25 -14.35
CA ALA A 167 5.16 -0.65 -13.09
C ALA A 167 3.63 -0.54 -12.93
N ARG A 168 2.86 -0.63 -14.02
CA ARG A 168 1.39 -0.62 -13.93
C ARG A 168 0.87 -1.79 -13.07
N ARG A 169 1.61 -2.91 -13.04
CA ARG A 169 1.35 -4.11 -12.24
C ARG A 169 1.23 -3.83 -10.75
N ILE A 170 1.75 -2.72 -10.26
CA ILE A 170 1.58 -2.26 -8.87
C ILE A 170 0.10 -2.04 -8.57
N VAL A 171 -0.66 -1.45 -9.50
CA VAL A 171 -2.06 -1.04 -9.26
C VAL A 171 -3.06 -1.96 -9.95
N ASN A 172 -2.78 -2.37 -11.20
CA ASN A 172 -3.66 -3.22 -11.98
C ASN A 172 -2.86 -4.05 -13.03
N GLY A 173 -3.53 -4.82 -13.89
CA GLY A 173 -2.92 -5.42 -15.08
C GLY A 173 -2.31 -4.37 -16.02
N LEU A 174 -1.80 -4.78 -17.19
CA LEU A 174 -1.10 -3.85 -18.11
C LEU A 174 -2.04 -2.95 -18.94
N ASP A 175 -3.30 -2.81 -18.55
CA ASP A 175 -4.24 -1.89 -19.20
C ASP A 175 -3.74 -0.45 -19.09
N CYS A 176 -3.80 0.29 -20.21
CA CYS A 176 -3.32 1.66 -20.31
C CYS A 176 -1.84 1.89 -19.91
N ALA A 177 -1.03 0.85 -19.69
CA ALA A 177 0.33 0.95 -19.17
C ALA A 177 1.22 1.90 -19.99
N ARG A 178 1.16 1.82 -21.33
CA ARG A 178 1.91 2.73 -22.22
C ARG A 178 1.48 4.19 -22.07
N ARG A 179 0.18 4.44 -21.86
CA ARG A 179 -0.35 5.80 -21.67
C ARG A 179 0.13 6.39 -20.34
N ILE A 180 0.10 5.60 -19.27
CA ILE A 180 0.61 5.99 -17.95
C ILE A 180 2.13 6.22 -18.01
N ALA A 181 2.87 5.37 -18.73
CA ALA A 181 4.31 5.57 -18.94
C ALA A 181 4.64 6.89 -19.67
N GLU A 182 3.81 7.32 -20.63
CA GLU A 182 3.95 8.65 -21.26
C GLU A 182 3.66 9.79 -20.27
N TYR A 183 2.66 9.66 -19.41
CA TYR A 183 2.41 10.65 -18.35
C TYR A 183 3.58 10.71 -17.37
N HIS A 184 4.10 9.54 -16.95
CA HIS A 184 5.29 9.42 -16.11
C HIS A 184 6.47 10.16 -16.73
N ARG A 185 6.76 9.95 -18.02
CA ARG A 185 7.85 10.62 -18.71
C ARG A 185 7.72 12.14 -18.64
N LYS A 186 6.51 12.68 -18.86
CA LYS A 186 6.24 14.12 -18.79
C LYS A 186 6.39 14.69 -17.38
N PHE A 187 5.92 13.98 -16.35
CA PHE A 187 6.13 14.38 -14.96
C PHE A 187 7.61 14.33 -14.57
N LEU A 188 8.31 13.26 -14.93
CA LEU A 188 9.73 13.08 -14.63
C LEU A 188 10.58 14.17 -15.29
N GLU A 189 10.31 14.50 -16.55
CA GLU A 189 10.94 15.60 -17.26
C GLU A 189 10.72 16.94 -16.54
N ALA A 190 9.49 17.23 -16.13
CA ALA A 190 9.17 18.44 -15.38
C ALA A 190 9.89 18.54 -14.03
N LEU A 191 9.95 17.44 -13.27
CA LEU A 191 10.66 17.36 -11.98
C LEU A 191 12.16 17.60 -12.17
N LYS A 192 12.77 16.98 -13.19
CA LYS A 192 14.20 17.18 -13.53
C LYS A 192 14.50 18.61 -13.95
N ILE A 193 13.71 19.20 -14.83
CA ILE A 193 13.90 20.60 -15.26
C ILE A 193 13.77 21.55 -14.07
N ALA A 194 12.78 21.35 -13.20
CA ALA A 194 12.58 22.15 -12.00
C ALA A 194 13.72 22.00 -10.98
N LEU A 195 14.32 20.81 -10.88
CA LEU A 195 15.49 20.58 -10.03
C LEU A 195 16.73 21.30 -10.58
N VAL A 196 17.00 21.18 -11.89
CA VAL A 196 18.13 21.85 -12.54
C VAL A 196 18.00 23.38 -12.44
N ALA A 197 16.80 23.92 -12.69
CA ALA A 197 16.55 25.35 -12.56
C ALA A 197 16.81 25.85 -11.13
N PHE A 198 16.38 25.08 -10.12
CA PHE A 198 16.62 25.39 -8.71
C PHE A 198 18.12 25.41 -8.36
N VAL A 199 18.86 24.39 -8.80
CA VAL A 199 20.32 24.30 -8.58
C VAL A 199 21.06 25.42 -9.32
N ALA A 200 20.66 25.75 -10.55
CA ALA A 200 21.26 26.85 -11.31
C ALA A 200 21.11 28.20 -10.60
N VAL A 201 19.94 28.47 -10.00
CA VAL A 201 19.72 29.70 -9.20
C VAL A 201 20.61 29.73 -7.95
N LEU A 202 20.82 28.58 -7.29
CA LEU A 202 21.69 28.47 -6.11
C LEU A 202 23.18 28.65 -6.43
N LEU A 203 23.62 28.26 -7.63
CA LEU A 203 25.02 28.30 -8.05
C LEU A 203 25.44 29.63 -8.73
N LEU A 204 24.48 30.51 -9.07
CA LEU A 204 24.81 31.83 -9.61
C LEU A 204 25.35 32.73 -8.49
N PRO A 205 26.57 33.29 -8.60
CA PRO A 205 27.07 34.24 -7.62
C PRO A 205 26.17 35.49 -7.61
N SER A 206 25.77 35.93 -6.42
CA SER A 206 24.86 37.04 -6.13
C SER A 206 25.37 38.44 -6.57
N GLY A 207 26.23 38.53 -7.59
CA GLY A 207 27.16 39.64 -7.80
C GLY A 207 26.95 40.50 -9.05
N LEU A 208 25.78 40.53 -9.68
CA LEU A 208 25.51 41.45 -10.81
C LEU A 208 24.11 42.08 -10.72
N THR A 209 23.83 42.79 -9.62
CA THR A 209 22.83 43.86 -9.65
C THR A 209 23.49 45.12 -10.19
N GLY A 210 23.51 45.26 -11.52
CA GLY A 210 23.69 46.56 -12.15
C GLY A 210 22.54 47.46 -11.72
N CYS A 211 22.87 48.65 -11.21
CA CYS A 211 21.93 49.69 -10.83
C CYS A 211 20.94 49.98 -11.98
N LYS A 212 19.69 49.53 -11.84
CA LYS A 212 18.57 50.11 -12.58
C LYS A 212 18.03 51.30 -11.79
N PRO A 213 17.62 52.40 -12.45
CA PRO A 213 17.09 53.58 -11.77
C PRO A 213 15.85 53.20 -10.96
N GLY A 214 15.79 53.74 -9.74
CA GLY A 214 14.94 53.27 -8.64
C GLY A 214 13.47 53.20 -9.01
N ARG A 215 12.94 51.97 -9.02
CA ARG A 215 11.51 51.74 -8.86
C ARG A 215 11.26 51.61 -7.35
N VAL A 216 10.55 52.56 -6.77
CA VAL A 216 10.08 52.44 -5.39
C VAL A 216 9.10 51.27 -5.36
N VAL A 217 9.54 50.15 -4.81
CA VAL A 217 8.70 49.01 -4.48
C VAL A 217 8.44 49.10 -2.98
N THR A 218 7.20 49.35 -2.61
CA THR A 218 6.75 49.24 -1.22
C THR A 218 6.74 47.77 -0.85
N GLU A 219 7.88 47.25 -0.40
CA GLU A 219 7.97 45.86 0.04
C GLU A 219 7.42 45.76 1.47
N ARG A 220 6.23 45.15 1.59
CA ARG A 220 5.69 44.76 2.88
C ARG A 220 6.48 43.54 3.36
N ILE A 221 7.56 43.78 4.10
CA ILE A 221 8.32 42.70 4.73
C ILE A 221 7.45 42.13 5.86
N VAL A 222 6.68 41.10 5.51
CA VAL A 222 6.06 40.21 6.49
C VAL A 222 7.10 39.13 6.75
N THR A 223 7.71 39.14 7.94
CA THR A 223 8.47 38.00 8.45
C THR A 223 7.51 36.82 8.57
N ARG A 224 7.39 36.02 7.51
CA ARG A 224 6.73 34.72 7.57
C ARG A 224 7.67 33.79 8.34
N THR A 225 7.34 33.57 9.61
CA THR A 225 7.73 32.36 10.34
C THR A 225 7.59 31.18 9.40
N ASP A 226 8.62 30.33 9.31
CA ASP A 226 8.73 29.25 8.33
C ASP A 226 7.40 28.48 8.18
N SER A 227 6.66 28.84 7.12
CA SER A 227 5.25 28.48 6.95
C SER A 227 5.07 26.98 6.78
N SER A 228 6.15 26.29 6.40
CA SER A 228 6.19 24.84 6.21
C SER A 228 6.04 24.08 7.53
N ALA A 229 6.81 24.45 8.56
CA ALA A 229 6.75 23.80 9.87
C ALA A 229 5.42 24.07 10.58
N VAL A 230 4.89 25.29 10.45
CA VAL A 230 3.57 25.66 11.00
C VAL A 230 2.45 24.89 10.30
N GLN A 231 2.56 24.70 8.99
CA GLN A 231 1.58 23.95 8.21
C GLN A 231 1.67 22.45 8.48
N MET A 232 2.88 21.87 8.59
CA MET A 232 3.08 20.49 9.05
C MET A 232 2.54 20.24 10.45
N LEU A 233 2.72 21.19 11.37
CA LEU A 233 2.16 21.12 12.72
C LEU A 233 0.64 21.23 12.68
N SER A 234 0.09 22.15 11.87
CA SER A 234 -1.36 22.28 11.64
C SER A 234 -1.96 21.00 11.05
N ASP A 235 -1.29 20.37 10.10
CA ASP A 235 -1.71 19.12 9.46
C ASP A 235 -1.60 17.93 10.43
N SER A 236 -0.57 17.93 11.28
CA SER A 236 -0.46 16.97 12.39
C SER A 236 -1.56 17.18 13.43
N LEU A 237 -1.87 18.42 13.77
CA LEU A 237 -2.96 18.77 14.69
C LEU A 237 -4.31 18.36 14.11
N TYR A 238 -4.57 18.62 12.84
CA TYR A 238 -5.81 18.22 12.17
C TYR A 238 -5.97 16.69 12.13
N ARG A 239 -4.89 15.95 11.85
CA ARG A 239 -4.87 14.48 11.96
C ARG A 239 -5.18 14.01 13.38
N LYS A 240 -4.61 14.66 14.41
CA LYS A 240 -4.89 14.35 15.81
C LYS A 240 -6.31 14.73 16.22
N GLU A 241 -6.86 15.83 15.72
CA GLU A 241 -8.25 16.23 15.95
C GLU A 241 -9.24 15.25 15.33
N ALA A 242 -8.99 14.81 14.09
CA ALA A 242 -9.80 13.77 13.45
C ALA A 242 -9.74 12.44 14.22
N GLN A 243 -8.55 12.06 14.69
CA GLN A 243 -8.36 10.87 15.53
C GLN A 243 -9.07 11.00 16.89
N ILE A 244 -9.01 12.17 17.52
CA ILE A 244 -9.69 12.46 18.79
C ILE A 244 -11.21 12.44 18.61
N ALA A 245 -11.74 13.08 17.56
CA ALA A 245 -13.16 13.09 17.26
C ALA A 245 -13.68 11.67 17.00
N PHE A 246 -12.90 10.84 16.31
CA PHE A 246 -13.19 9.42 16.11
C PHE A 246 -13.21 8.65 17.44
N LEU A 247 -12.15 8.77 18.26
CA LEU A 247 -12.07 8.12 19.57
C LEU A 247 -13.22 8.56 20.50
N GLN A 248 -13.60 9.84 20.45
CA GLN A 248 -14.76 10.35 21.20
C GLN A 248 -16.08 9.76 20.71
N ALA A 249 -16.26 9.59 19.40
CA ALA A 249 -17.43 8.93 18.83
C ALA A 249 -17.51 7.46 19.26
N ASP A 250 -16.37 6.75 19.23
CA ASP A 250 -16.29 5.35 19.67
C ASP A 250 -16.50 5.22 21.18
N VAL A 251 -15.92 6.10 22.00
CA VAL A 251 -16.19 6.13 23.45
C VAL A 251 -17.66 6.44 23.74
N LYS A 252 -18.28 7.38 23.02
CA LYS A 252 -19.70 7.70 23.18
C LYS A 252 -20.59 6.52 22.78
N ARG A 253 -20.23 5.81 21.71
CA ARG A 253 -20.93 4.60 21.26
C ARG A 253 -20.76 3.46 22.27
N ALA A 254 -19.53 3.21 22.73
CA ALA A 254 -19.22 2.23 23.77
C ALA A 254 -19.91 2.55 25.10
N ARG A 255 -20.10 3.84 25.44
CA ARG A 255 -20.90 4.28 26.59
C ARG A 255 -22.39 4.01 26.39
N ALA A 256 -22.96 4.36 25.23
CA ALA A 256 -24.36 4.06 24.91
C ALA A 256 -24.65 2.56 24.93
N GLU A 257 -23.67 1.76 24.50
CA GLU A 257 -23.76 0.30 24.51
C GLU A 257 -23.50 -0.30 25.90
N ASN A 258 -22.63 0.29 26.74
CA ASN A 258 -22.51 -0.06 28.16
C ASN A 258 -23.81 0.21 28.94
N ILE A 259 -24.50 1.32 28.63
CA ILE A 259 -25.82 1.61 29.19
C ILE A 259 -26.82 0.53 28.75
N ARG A 260 -26.73 0.05 27.50
CA ARG A 260 -27.54 -1.05 26.99
C ARG A 260 -27.19 -2.40 27.65
N LEU A 261 -25.90 -2.70 27.87
CA LEU A 261 -25.40 -3.86 28.62
C LEU A 261 -25.92 -3.85 30.07
N ARG A 262 -25.90 -2.69 30.73
CA ARG A 262 -26.49 -2.52 32.08
C ARG A 262 -28.01 -2.69 32.10
N SER A 263 -28.68 -2.59 30.96
CA SER A 263 -30.12 -2.82 30.81
C SER A 263 -30.48 -4.23 30.32
N GLU A 264 -29.49 -5.10 30.08
CA GLU A 264 -29.74 -6.50 29.72
C GLU A 264 -30.52 -7.19 30.85
N THR A 265 -31.79 -7.47 30.57
CA THR A 265 -32.70 -8.13 31.49
C THR A 265 -32.98 -9.53 30.96
N ARG A 266 -32.59 -10.57 31.71
CA ARG A 266 -33.09 -11.93 31.47
C ARG A 266 -34.52 -11.99 31.99
N ARG A 267 -35.51 -11.96 31.09
CA ARG A 267 -36.91 -12.13 31.47
C ARG A 267 -37.24 -13.61 31.41
N TYR A 268 -37.49 -14.20 32.59
CA TYR A 268 -37.95 -15.57 32.74
C TYR A 268 -39.44 -15.53 33.08
N GLU A 269 -40.28 -16.02 32.18
CA GLU A 269 -41.72 -16.05 32.36
C GLU A 269 -42.20 -17.50 32.33
N ILE A 270 -42.65 -18.00 33.49
CA ILE A 270 -43.26 -19.32 33.65
C ILE A 270 -44.77 -19.13 33.78
N GLN A 271 -45.54 -19.72 32.87
CA GLN A 271 -46.99 -19.77 32.95
C GLN A 271 -47.41 -21.11 33.56
N TYR A 272 -48.15 -21.06 34.68
CA TYR A 272 -48.63 -22.24 35.39
C TYR A 272 -50.08 -22.57 35.05
N ASP A 273 -50.41 -23.85 35.01
CA ASP A 273 -51.78 -24.35 34.94
C ASP A 273 -52.40 -24.27 36.34
N THR A 274 -53.24 -23.27 36.55
CA THR A 274 -53.93 -23.10 37.84
C THR A 274 -55.12 -24.04 38.03
N THR A 275 -55.49 -24.80 36.99
CA THR A 275 -56.63 -25.73 37.01
C THR A 275 -56.23 -27.18 37.29
N ALA A 276 -54.94 -27.50 37.18
CA ALA A 276 -54.40 -28.83 37.50
C ALA A 276 -54.10 -28.98 39.00
N PRO A 277 -54.25 -30.19 39.59
CA PRO A 277 -53.85 -30.46 40.96
C PRO A 277 -52.35 -30.18 41.17
N VAL A 278 -52.01 -29.54 42.29
CA VAL A 278 -50.62 -29.27 42.67
C VAL A 278 -49.92 -30.61 42.98
N ASP A 279 -48.68 -30.75 42.51
CA ASP A 279 -47.87 -31.95 42.79
C ASP A 279 -47.65 -32.08 44.31
N THR A 280 -48.09 -33.21 44.86
CA THR A 280 -48.13 -33.43 46.32
C THR A 280 -46.76 -33.75 46.93
N VAL A 281 -45.75 -34.04 46.11
CA VAL A 281 -44.38 -34.37 46.56
C VAL A 281 -43.48 -33.15 46.50
N THR A 282 -43.63 -32.31 45.49
CA THR A 282 -42.77 -31.13 45.26
C THR A 282 -43.43 -29.81 45.64
N GLY A 283 -44.75 -29.79 45.85
CA GLY A 283 -45.53 -28.59 46.17
C GLY A 283 -45.63 -27.57 45.03
N LYS A 284 -45.21 -27.94 43.82
CA LYS A 284 -45.15 -27.04 42.65
C LYS A 284 -46.35 -27.23 41.73
N GLN A 285 -46.85 -26.12 41.21
CA GLN A 285 -47.96 -26.09 40.25
C GLN A 285 -47.46 -26.49 38.86
N ARG A 286 -48.29 -27.18 38.07
CA ARG A 286 -47.89 -27.70 36.75
C ARG A 286 -47.57 -26.54 35.78
N VAL A 287 -46.41 -26.59 35.12
CA VAL A 287 -45.99 -25.56 34.16
C VAL A 287 -46.64 -25.82 32.78
N LEU A 288 -47.31 -24.82 32.22
CA LEU A 288 -47.89 -24.85 30.86
C LEU A 288 -46.86 -24.47 29.80
N ARG A 289 -46.10 -23.40 30.06
CA ARG A 289 -45.16 -22.85 29.10
C ARG A 289 -44.07 -22.07 29.82
N GLU A 290 -42.85 -22.24 29.35
CA GLU A 290 -41.71 -21.41 29.71
C GLU A 290 -41.29 -20.59 28.50
N ILE A 291 -41.16 -19.28 28.68
CA ILE A 291 -40.61 -18.38 27.66
C ILE A 291 -39.33 -17.77 28.22
N ILE A 292 -38.23 -18.10 27.56
CA ILE A 292 -36.91 -17.54 27.86
C ILE A 292 -36.58 -16.55 26.75
N THR A 293 -36.65 -15.26 27.08
CA THR A 293 -36.27 -14.20 26.13
C THR A 293 -34.90 -13.66 26.52
N SER A 294 -33.90 -13.92 25.68
CA SER A 294 -32.55 -13.39 25.80
C SER A 294 -32.30 -12.38 24.68
N THR A 295 -31.90 -11.17 25.03
CA THR A 295 -31.52 -10.14 24.06
C THR A 295 -30.00 -10.05 24.04
N GLY A 296 -29.34 -10.71 23.07
CA GLY A 296 -27.88 -10.70 22.95
C GLY A 296 -27.35 -9.46 22.20
N SER A 297 -26.23 -8.90 22.65
CA SER A 297 -25.53 -7.81 21.95
C SER A 297 -24.63 -8.33 20.82
N ARG A 298 -24.31 -7.45 19.86
CA ARG A 298 -23.47 -7.76 18.70
C ARG A 298 -22.03 -8.12 19.09
N TYR A 299 -21.48 -7.49 20.13
CA TYR A 299 -20.12 -7.76 20.59
C TYR A 299 -19.98 -9.12 21.26
N GLY A 300 -21.01 -9.67 21.92
CA GLY A 300 -20.95 -11.05 22.41
C GLY A 300 -20.61 -12.04 21.27
N LYS A 301 -21.25 -11.87 20.11
CA LYS A 301 -20.93 -12.66 18.91
C LYS A 301 -19.56 -12.34 18.32
N VAL A 302 -19.16 -11.07 18.28
CA VAL A 302 -17.86 -10.67 17.71
C VAL A 302 -16.69 -11.08 18.62
N THR A 303 -16.86 -11.08 19.94
CA THR A 303 -15.86 -11.53 20.92
C THR A 303 -15.70 -13.03 20.84
N GLU A 304 -16.80 -13.79 20.76
CA GLU A 304 -16.80 -15.25 20.55
C GLU A 304 -16.15 -15.60 19.20
N GLU A 305 -16.52 -14.92 18.11
CA GLU A 305 -15.88 -15.08 16.79
C GLU A 305 -14.42 -14.57 16.71
N ALA A 306 -13.99 -13.69 17.62
CA ALA A 306 -12.62 -13.18 17.68
C ALA A 306 -11.73 -14.10 18.52
N GLU A 307 -12.27 -14.69 19.58
CA GLU A 307 -11.62 -15.73 20.38
C GLU A 307 -11.39 -16.99 19.55
N GLU A 308 -12.41 -17.46 18.80
CA GLU A 308 -12.26 -18.59 17.86
C GLU A 308 -11.18 -18.31 16.79
N ARG A 309 -11.18 -17.11 16.20
CA ARG A 309 -10.14 -16.72 15.23
C ARG A 309 -8.75 -16.59 15.84
N HIS A 310 -8.66 -16.18 17.10
CA HIS A 310 -7.38 -16.09 17.79
C HIS A 310 -6.81 -17.49 18.07
N GLU A 311 -7.66 -18.46 18.41
CA GLU A 311 -7.26 -19.87 18.58
C GLU A 311 -6.83 -20.51 17.25
N GLU A 312 -7.58 -20.28 16.16
CA GLU A 312 -7.20 -20.76 14.82
C GLU A 312 -5.86 -20.16 14.35
N MET A 313 -5.67 -18.86 14.56
CA MET A 313 -4.42 -18.17 14.23
C MET A 313 -3.24 -18.69 15.07
N PHE A 314 -3.47 -18.99 16.35
CA PHE A 314 -2.45 -19.55 17.23
C PHE A 314 -2.05 -20.97 16.76
N ALA A 315 -3.02 -21.82 16.44
CA ALA A 315 -2.77 -23.16 15.90
C ALA A 315 -2.05 -23.12 14.54
N ALA A 316 -2.42 -22.21 13.64
CA ALA A 316 -1.74 -22.01 12.36
C ALA A 316 -0.27 -21.58 12.55
N ARG A 317 0.00 -20.70 13.52
CA ARG A 317 1.35 -20.21 13.82
C ARG A 317 2.27 -21.31 14.36
N GLU A 318 1.75 -22.22 15.19
CA GLU A 318 2.51 -23.39 15.63
C GLU A 318 2.83 -24.33 14.46
N ASN A 319 1.85 -24.60 13.57
CA ASN A 319 2.08 -25.42 12.38
C ASN A 319 3.14 -24.83 11.45
N PHE A 320 3.10 -23.51 11.21
CA PHE A 320 4.13 -22.81 10.45
C PHE A 320 5.51 -22.89 11.10
N ALA A 321 5.60 -22.78 12.43
CA ALA A 321 6.87 -22.90 13.15
C ALA A 321 7.46 -24.32 13.05
N VAL A 322 6.62 -25.36 13.02
CA VAL A 322 7.04 -26.75 12.79
C VAL A 322 7.50 -26.97 11.35
N GLU A 323 6.77 -26.43 10.37
CA GLU A 323 7.13 -26.55 8.96
C GLU A 323 8.45 -25.82 8.65
N ASP A 324 8.67 -24.64 9.24
CA ASP A 324 9.90 -23.87 9.07
C ASP A 324 11.11 -24.59 9.70
N ARG A 325 10.96 -25.16 10.91
CA ARG A 325 11.99 -26.05 11.48
C ARG A 325 12.31 -27.24 10.57
N THR A 326 11.29 -27.83 9.94
CA THR A 326 11.47 -28.97 9.04
C THR A 326 12.20 -28.56 7.75
N ARG A 327 11.89 -27.39 7.20
CA ARG A 327 12.58 -26.82 6.03
C ARG A 327 14.03 -26.48 6.35
N VAL A 328 14.29 -25.85 7.50
CA VAL A 328 15.66 -25.55 7.97
C VAL A 328 16.48 -26.82 8.09
N LEU A 329 15.94 -27.88 8.70
CA LEU A 329 16.62 -29.18 8.79
C LEU A 329 16.90 -29.81 7.42
N THR A 330 16.00 -29.61 6.45
CA THR A 330 16.15 -30.13 5.08
C THR A 330 17.23 -29.37 4.32
N VAL A 331 17.26 -28.04 4.44
CA VAL A 331 18.29 -27.18 3.85
C VAL A 331 19.66 -27.46 4.46
N ASP A 332 19.74 -27.65 5.78
CA ASP A 332 20.99 -28.03 6.46
C ASP A 332 21.51 -29.37 5.96
N LYS A 333 20.63 -30.34 5.75
CA LYS A 333 20.98 -31.66 5.18
C LYS A 333 21.52 -31.52 3.75
N GLN A 334 20.81 -30.79 2.88
CA GLN A 334 21.26 -30.54 1.50
C GLN A 334 22.60 -29.78 1.47
N THR A 335 22.78 -28.78 2.33
CA THR A 335 24.03 -28.01 2.42
C THR A 335 25.21 -28.90 2.81
N ARG A 336 25.01 -29.89 3.70
CA ARG A 336 26.04 -30.87 4.05
C ARG A 336 26.34 -31.83 2.90
N GLU A 337 25.33 -32.29 2.18
CA GLU A 337 25.49 -33.16 1.00
C GLU A 337 26.24 -32.43 -0.13
N ASP A 338 25.88 -31.17 -0.41
CA ASP A 338 26.56 -30.33 -1.39
C ASP A 338 28.01 -30.05 -1.01
N ARG A 339 28.30 -29.83 0.28
CA ARG A 339 29.67 -29.67 0.78
C ARG A 339 30.49 -30.93 0.57
N ALA A 340 29.94 -32.10 0.88
CA ALA A 340 30.60 -33.39 0.65
C ALA A 340 30.84 -33.68 -0.84
N LEU A 341 29.89 -33.31 -1.72
CA LEU A 341 30.05 -33.40 -3.18
C LEU A 341 31.15 -32.46 -3.67
N LYS A 342 31.20 -31.23 -3.17
CA LYS A 342 32.23 -30.25 -3.53
C LYS A 342 33.61 -30.70 -3.09
N GLU A 343 33.75 -31.30 -1.91
CA GLU A 343 35.01 -31.91 -1.46
C GLU A 343 35.44 -33.09 -2.34
N LYS A 344 34.52 -34.00 -2.70
CA LYS A 344 34.78 -35.10 -3.66
C LYS A 344 35.13 -34.60 -5.08
N THR A 345 34.57 -33.48 -5.50
CA THR A 345 34.87 -32.89 -6.82
C THR A 345 36.20 -32.14 -6.81
N THR A 346 36.59 -31.58 -5.67
CA THR A 346 37.86 -30.86 -5.50
C THR A 346 39.06 -31.81 -5.51
N THR A 347 38.90 -33.05 -5.04
CA THR A 347 39.91 -34.12 -5.16
C THR A 347 40.07 -34.65 -6.60
N LEU A 348 39.09 -34.41 -7.48
CA LEU A 348 39.09 -34.78 -8.90
C LEU A 348 39.41 -33.58 -9.81
N ARG A 349 40.48 -32.82 -9.55
CA ARG A 349 40.95 -31.78 -10.49
C ARG A 349 41.75 -32.40 -11.64
N PHE A 350 41.10 -32.52 -12.80
CA PHE A 350 41.72 -32.85 -14.08
C PHE A 350 42.75 -31.78 -14.47
N ASN A 351 44.01 -32.18 -14.67
CA ASN A 351 45.11 -31.27 -14.99
C ASN A 351 45.03 -30.82 -16.45
N TYR A 352 44.25 -29.77 -16.71
CA TYR A 352 44.01 -29.20 -18.05
C TYR A 352 45.31 -28.84 -18.80
N LYS A 353 46.40 -28.53 -18.08
CA LYS A 353 47.73 -28.29 -18.68
C LYS A 353 48.32 -29.53 -19.35
N LEU A 354 48.17 -30.72 -18.75
CA LEU A 354 48.64 -31.98 -19.33
C LEU A 354 47.80 -32.38 -20.54
N PHE A 355 46.48 -32.19 -20.46
CA PHE A 355 45.58 -32.41 -21.59
C PHE A 355 45.90 -31.51 -22.78
N LEU A 356 46.12 -30.21 -22.54
CA LEU A 356 46.47 -29.26 -23.60
C LEU A 356 47.84 -29.57 -24.23
N ALA A 357 48.82 -29.98 -23.41
CA ALA A 357 50.12 -30.42 -23.91
C ALA A 357 50.00 -31.65 -24.83
N GLY A 358 49.14 -32.61 -24.48
CA GLY A 358 48.85 -33.78 -25.33
C GLY A 358 48.20 -33.42 -26.66
N VAL A 359 47.24 -32.49 -26.67
CA VAL A 359 46.59 -32.01 -27.90
C VAL A 359 47.61 -31.34 -28.83
N VAL A 360 48.48 -30.48 -28.29
CA VAL A 360 49.52 -29.81 -29.10
C VAL A 360 50.51 -30.83 -29.68
N ALA A 361 50.96 -31.79 -28.88
CA ALA A 361 51.85 -32.85 -29.36
C ALA A 361 51.19 -33.67 -30.50
N GLY A 362 49.90 -34.00 -30.36
CA GLY A 362 49.15 -34.72 -31.39
C GLY A 362 49.04 -33.94 -32.71
N VAL A 363 48.80 -32.62 -32.64
CA VAL A 363 48.76 -31.76 -33.84
C VAL A 363 50.13 -31.69 -34.51
N VAL A 364 51.21 -31.56 -33.74
CA VAL A 364 52.58 -31.52 -34.29
C VAL A 364 52.94 -32.83 -34.98
N ILE A 365 52.63 -33.97 -34.36
CA ILE A 365 52.86 -35.29 -34.95
C ILE A 365 52.01 -35.46 -36.22
N GLY A 366 50.74 -35.08 -36.19
CA GLY A 366 49.84 -35.17 -37.34
C GLY A 366 50.32 -34.32 -38.53
N VAL A 367 50.75 -33.08 -38.28
CA VAL A 367 51.31 -32.20 -39.32
C VAL A 367 52.65 -32.73 -39.85
N GLY A 368 53.49 -33.31 -38.97
CA GLY A 368 54.73 -33.98 -39.36
C GLY A 368 54.49 -35.19 -40.26
N MET A 369 53.54 -36.05 -39.90
CA MET A 369 53.14 -37.23 -40.69
C MET A 369 52.55 -36.82 -42.04
N MET A 370 51.75 -35.76 -42.08
CA MET A 370 51.15 -35.24 -43.32
C MET A 370 52.20 -34.63 -44.26
N ARG A 371 53.30 -34.08 -43.73
CA ARG A 371 54.45 -33.63 -44.53
C ARG A 371 55.30 -34.80 -45.05
N LEU A 372 55.46 -35.87 -44.27
CA LEU A 372 56.13 -37.10 -44.69
C LEU A 372 55.36 -37.84 -45.80
N LEU A 373 54.02 -37.86 -45.73
CA LEU A 373 53.16 -38.49 -46.74
C LEU A 373 53.02 -37.69 -48.05
N LYS A 374 53.41 -36.40 -48.08
CA LYS A 374 53.45 -35.56 -49.30
C LYS A 374 54.84 -35.50 -49.94
N GLY A 375 55.83 -36.15 -49.35
CA GLY A 375 57.23 -36.20 -49.83
C GLY A 375 57.66 -37.57 -50.38
N ILE A 376 56.70 -38.45 -50.68
CA ILE A 376 56.90 -39.73 -51.38
C ILE A 376 56.07 -39.70 -52.67
#